data_AF-A0A833U2K3-F1
#
_entry.id   AF-A0A833U2K3-F1
#
_cell.length_a   1.000
_cell.length_b   1.000
_cell.length_c   1.000
_cell.angle_alpha   90.00
_cell.angle_beta   90.00
_cell.angle_gamma   90.00
#
_symmetry.space_group_name_H-M   'P 1'
#
loop_
_entity.id
_entity.type
_entity.pdbx_description
1 polymer ?
#
loop_
_entity_poly.entity_id
_entity_poly.type
_entity_poly.pdbx_seq_one_letter_code
_entity_poly.pdbx_strand_id
1 'polypeptide(L)'
;MEYTLGQCELEPIKGETKFCATSFESLLDLPRSFFGLDSHLKVITATDLRNSTVLQQNYTFLGVKEISAPKMIACHPMPYPYAVFYCHGQENENRLFEVSLDGDNGETVQAAAICHMDTSQWDPEHVSFRVLGVEPGSSPVCHFFPAGNIIWVPIMSA
;
A
#
# COMPACT_ATOMS: atom_id res chain seq x y z
N MET A 1 -6.13 10.73 16.43
CA MET A 1 -7.17 9.74 16.81
C MET A 1 -8.39 9.88 15.92
N GLU A 2 -9.03 11.05 15.86
CA GLU A 2 -10.19 11.31 14.99
C GLU A 2 -9.92 10.93 13.52
N TYR A 3 -8.76 11.30 12.97
CA TYR A 3 -8.35 10.89 11.63
C TYR A 3 -8.40 9.37 11.43
N THR A 4 -7.78 8.60 12.32
CA THR A 4 -7.75 7.13 12.23
C THR A 4 -9.15 6.53 12.30
N LEU A 5 -9.98 7.01 13.24
CA LEU A 5 -11.37 6.54 13.37
C LEU A 5 -12.16 6.85 12.11
N GLY A 6 -12.06 8.08 11.59
CA GLY A 6 -12.69 8.46 10.33
C GLY A 6 -12.28 7.54 9.18
N GLN A 7 -10.98 7.25 9.01
CA GLN A 7 -10.54 6.33 7.95
C GLN A 7 -11.09 4.91 8.12
N CYS A 8 -11.18 4.41 9.36
CA CYS A 8 -11.70 3.08 9.65
C CYS A 8 -13.22 2.96 9.50
N GLU A 9 -13.95 4.05 9.71
CA GLU A 9 -15.42 4.12 9.64
C GLU A 9 -15.94 4.53 8.26
N LEU A 10 -15.07 5.03 7.36
CA LEU A 10 -15.45 5.32 5.99
C LEU A 10 -15.93 4.05 5.29
N GLU A 11 -17.02 4.15 4.54
CA GLU A 11 -17.50 3.05 3.71
C GLU A 11 -16.58 2.81 2.50
N PRO A 12 -16.37 1.56 2.06
CA PRO A 12 -15.56 1.27 0.87
C PRO A 12 -16.22 1.83 -0.40
N ILE A 13 -15.40 2.26 -1.37
CA ILE A 13 -15.92 2.59 -2.71
C ILE A 13 -16.29 1.32 -3.49
N LYS A 14 -16.99 1.47 -4.61
CA LYS A 14 -17.37 0.32 -5.45
C LYS A 14 -16.13 -0.45 -5.92
N GLY A 15 -16.08 -1.73 -5.59
CA GLY A 15 -14.95 -2.61 -5.96
C GLY A 15 -13.73 -2.49 -5.04
N GLU A 16 -13.82 -1.72 -3.95
CA GLU A 16 -12.82 -1.68 -2.89
C GLU A 16 -13.21 -2.63 -1.74
N THR A 17 -12.23 -3.36 -1.25
CA THR A 17 -12.26 -3.97 0.08
C THR A 17 -11.47 -3.09 1.03
N LYS A 18 -12.05 -2.76 2.18
CA LYS A 18 -11.42 -1.89 3.17
C LYS A 18 -11.83 -2.29 4.58
N PHE A 19 -10.87 -2.28 5.50
CA PHE A 19 -11.07 -2.57 6.91
C PHE A 19 -9.91 -2.05 7.75
N CYS A 20 -10.12 -1.93 9.06
CA CYS A 20 -9.03 -1.69 10.01
C CYS A 20 -8.73 -2.94 10.84
N ALA A 21 -7.47 -3.38 10.80
CA ALA A 21 -6.96 -4.44 11.66
C ALA A 21 -6.40 -3.82 12.95
N THR A 22 -6.96 -4.22 14.09
CA THR A 22 -6.58 -3.69 15.43
C THR A 22 -5.81 -4.70 16.28
N SER A 23 -5.49 -5.86 15.70
CA SER A 23 -4.68 -6.91 16.30
C SER A 23 -3.86 -7.63 15.24
N PHE A 24 -2.83 -8.36 15.65
CA PHE A 24 -2.03 -9.18 14.74
C PHE A 24 -2.85 -10.29 14.07
N GLU A 25 -3.79 -10.89 14.80
CA GLU A 25 -4.72 -11.90 14.28
C GLU A 25 -5.61 -11.30 13.18
N SER A 26 -6.22 -10.13 13.43
CA SER A 26 -7.05 -9.47 12.42
C SER A 26 -6.25 -9.06 11.17
N LEU A 27 -4.98 -8.69 11.34
CA LEU A 27 -4.07 -8.36 10.24
C LEU A 27 -3.73 -9.57 9.36
N LEU A 28 -3.89 -10.79 9.88
CA LEU A 28 -3.68 -12.03 9.14
C LEU A 28 -4.97 -12.62 8.58
N ASP A 29 -6.03 -12.66 9.38
CA ASP A 29 -7.25 -13.39 9.07
C ASP A 29 -8.14 -12.63 8.09
N LEU A 30 -8.19 -11.29 8.16
CA LEU A 30 -9.00 -10.47 7.24
C LEU A 30 -8.45 -10.45 5.81
N PRO A 31 -7.13 -10.33 5.55
CA PRO A 31 -6.63 -10.53 4.20
C PRO A 31 -6.93 -11.94 3.67
N ARG A 32 -6.79 -12.99 4.49
CA ARG A 32 -7.12 -14.36 4.07
C ARG A 32 -8.58 -14.52 3.68
N SER A 33 -9.51 -13.88 4.38
CA SER A 33 -10.93 -13.94 4.00
C SER A 33 -11.18 -13.28 2.63
N PHE A 34 -10.45 -12.21 2.30
CA PHE A 34 -10.53 -11.55 0.99
C PHE A 34 -9.97 -12.41 -0.15
N PHE A 35 -8.82 -13.06 0.06
CA PHE A 35 -8.21 -13.92 -0.97
C PHE A 35 -8.82 -15.33 -1.03
N GLY A 36 -9.62 -15.71 -0.04
CA GLY A 36 -10.08 -17.09 0.17
C GLY A 36 -9.19 -17.83 1.17
N LEU A 37 -9.80 -18.62 2.05
CA LEU A 37 -9.13 -19.26 3.20
C LEU A 37 -8.02 -20.25 2.79
N ASP A 38 -8.13 -20.85 1.60
CA ASP A 38 -7.13 -21.79 1.08
C ASP A 38 -6.00 -21.11 0.29
N SER A 39 -6.02 -19.78 0.17
CA SER A 39 -5.01 -19.04 -0.58
C SER A 39 -3.70 -18.94 0.19
N HIS A 40 -2.61 -19.32 -0.47
CA HIS A 40 -1.26 -19.07 0.03
C HIS A 40 -0.90 -17.61 -0.22
N LEU A 41 -0.57 -16.87 0.85
CA LEU A 41 -0.27 -15.45 0.75
C LEU A 41 1.23 -15.19 0.92
N LYS A 42 1.73 -14.20 0.19
CA LYS A 42 3.04 -13.60 0.36
C LYS A 42 2.88 -12.16 0.87
N VAL A 43 3.78 -11.79 1.76
CA VAL A 43 3.92 -10.41 2.24
C VAL A 43 5.02 -9.70 1.46
N ILE A 44 4.76 -8.45 1.08
CA ILE A 44 5.72 -7.53 0.50
C ILE A 44 5.77 -6.29 1.40
N THR A 45 6.99 -5.90 1.79
CA THR A 45 7.26 -4.72 2.61
C THR A 45 8.48 -4.01 2.03
N ALA A 46 8.60 -2.71 2.29
CA ALA A 46 9.88 -2.03 2.10
C ALA A 46 10.92 -2.57 3.08
N THR A 47 12.20 -2.61 2.69
CA THR A 47 13.29 -2.96 3.62
C THR A 47 13.48 -1.88 4.66
N ASP A 48 13.57 -2.28 5.93
CA ASP A 48 13.92 -1.37 7.02
C ASP A 48 15.34 -0.84 6.85
N LEU A 49 15.48 0.50 6.86
CA LEU A 49 16.77 1.17 6.88
C LEU A 49 17.44 0.91 8.23
N ARG A 50 18.57 0.20 8.21
CA ARG A 50 19.19 -0.33 9.44
C ARG A 50 19.78 0.74 10.34
N ASN A 51 20.05 1.96 9.85
CA ASN A 51 20.65 3.03 10.64
C ASN A 51 20.38 4.44 10.07
N SER A 52 19.17 4.72 9.59
CA SER A 52 18.87 6.07 9.11
C SER A 52 18.32 6.96 10.24
N THR A 53 19.16 7.86 10.75
CA THR A 53 18.69 9.10 11.43
C THR A 53 18.21 10.14 10.41
N VAL A 54 18.35 9.85 9.11
CA VAL A 54 17.99 10.72 8.01
C VAL A 54 16.49 10.59 7.75
N LEU A 55 15.76 11.64 8.14
CA LEU A 55 14.30 11.71 7.97
C LEU A 55 13.88 11.77 6.49
N GLN A 56 14.73 12.32 5.62
CA GLN A 56 14.49 12.46 4.19
C GLN A 56 15.82 12.60 3.43
N GLN A 57 15.96 11.90 2.31
CA GLN A 57 17.12 11.98 1.42
C GLN A 57 16.70 11.80 -0.04
N ASN A 58 17.61 12.09 -0.97
CA ASN A 58 17.42 11.73 -2.36
C ASN A 58 17.71 10.24 -2.57
N TYR A 59 17.07 9.70 -3.58
CA TYR A 59 17.27 8.33 -4.02
C TYR A 59 17.47 8.28 -5.53
N THR A 60 18.37 7.39 -5.95
CA THR A 60 18.57 7.04 -7.35
C THR A 60 17.90 5.71 -7.65
N PHE A 61 17.11 5.64 -8.73
CA PHE A 61 16.51 4.40 -9.18
C PHE A 61 17.57 3.48 -9.77
N LEU A 62 17.71 2.29 -9.20
CA LEU A 62 18.60 1.24 -9.72
C LEU A 62 17.84 0.24 -10.59
N GLY A 63 16.58 -0.02 -10.28
CA GLY A 63 15.76 -0.97 -11.03
C GLY A 63 14.31 -0.97 -10.59
N VAL A 64 13.43 -1.37 -11.52
CA VAL A 64 11.99 -1.48 -11.29
C VAL A 64 11.54 -2.83 -11.84
N LYS A 65 10.82 -3.60 -11.03
CA LYS A 65 10.26 -4.89 -11.39
C LYS A 65 8.78 -4.92 -11.04
N GLU A 66 7.94 -5.18 -12.03
CA GLU A 66 6.52 -5.39 -11.80
C GLU A 66 6.26 -6.76 -11.17
N ILE A 67 5.33 -6.78 -10.22
CA ILE A 67 4.86 -7.97 -9.54
C ILE A 67 3.46 -8.27 -10.05
N SER A 68 3.31 -9.39 -10.73
CA SER A 68 2.00 -9.87 -11.18
C SER A 68 1.15 -10.27 -9.96
N ALA A 69 0.24 -9.39 -9.56
CA ALA A 69 -0.66 -9.59 -8.44
C ALA A 69 -2.06 -9.04 -8.81
N PRO A 70 -2.95 -9.87 -9.39
CA PRO A 70 -4.26 -9.41 -9.86
C PRO A 70 -5.20 -8.99 -8.72
N LYS A 71 -4.94 -9.47 -7.50
CA LYS A 71 -5.57 -9.02 -6.27
C LYS A 71 -4.49 -8.73 -5.26
N MET A 72 -4.65 -7.65 -4.50
CA MET A 72 -3.74 -7.29 -3.41
C MET A 72 -4.48 -6.51 -2.32
N ILE A 73 -4.00 -6.61 -1.08
CA ILE A 73 -4.43 -5.75 0.03
C ILE A 73 -3.19 -5.07 0.60
N ALA A 74 -3.20 -3.75 0.56
CA ALA A 74 -2.25 -2.89 1.24
C ALA A 74 -2.75 -2.55 2.64
N CYS A 75 -1.87 -2.59 3.64
CA CYS A 75 -2.14 -2.26 5.03
C CYS A 75 -1.14 -1.20 5.52
N HIS A 76 -1.69 -0.08 5.97
CA HIS A 76 -0.96 1.11 6.37
C HIS A 76 -1.03 1.30 7.89
N PRO A 77 0.09 1.45 8.61
CA PRO A 77 0.07 1.75 10.04
C PRO A 77 -0.52 3.13 10.27
N MET A 78 -1.49 3.23 11.16
CA MET A 78 -2.23 4.46 11.43
C MET A 78 -1.74 5.16 12.70
N PRO A 79 -1.76 6.50 12.75
CA PRO A 79 -1.37 7.25 13.95
C PRO A 79 -2.43 7.11 15.06
N TYR A 80 -2.25 6.11 15.92
CA TYR A 80 -3.17 5.79 17.01
C TYR A 80 -2.41 5.29 18.26
N PRO A 81 -2.93 5.47 19.49
CA PRO A 81 -2.24 5.02 20.72
C PRO A 81 -1.96 3.51 20.82
N TYR A 82 -2.64 2.71 19.99
CA TYR A 82 -2.48 1.26 19.88
C TYR A 82 -2.29 0.90 18.41
N ALA A 83 -1.81 -0.32 18.14
CA ALA A 83 -1.61 -0.80 16.78
C ALA A 83 -2.94 -0.85 16.00
N VAL A 84 -3.03 -0.04 14.95
CA VAL A 84 -4.14 -0.04 13.99
C VAL A 84 -3.55 0.02 12.59
N PHE A 85 -3.94 -0.91 11.74
CA PHE A 85 -3.60 -0.92 10.33
C PHE A 85 -4.85 -0.65 9.51
N TYR A 86 -4.83 0.42 8.74
CA TYR A 86 -5.82 0.69 7.72
C TYR A 86 -5.48 -0.16 6.49
N CYS A 87 -6.31 -1.15 6.20
CA CYS A 87 -6.11 -2.06 5.09
C CYS A 87 -7.12 -1.80 3.98
N HIS A 88 -6.65 -1.74 2.74
CA HIS A 88 -7.52 -1.62 1.58
C HIS A 88 -6.94 -2.30 0.33
N GLY A 89 -7.83 -2.66 -0.60
CA GLY A 89 -7.48 -3.25 -1.88
C GLY A 89 -8.61 -3.02 -2.87
N GLN A 90 -8.27 -2.53 -4.06
CA GLN A 90 -9.24 -2.33 -5.14
C GLN A 90 -9.12 -3.50 -6.12
N GLU A 91 -10.24 -4.04 -6.58
CA GLU A 91 -10.27 -5.12 -7.57
C GLU A 91 -9.93 -4.66 -9.00
N ASN A 92 -9.71 -3.34 -9.19
CA ASN A 92 -9.36 -2.72 -10.48
C ASN A 92 -7.87 -2.92 -10.82
N GLU A 93 -7.43 -2.37 -11.96
CA GLU A 93 -6.08 -2.47 -12.54
C GLU A 93 -4.97 -1.81 -11.68
N ASN A 94 -4.78 -2.21 -10.44
CA ASN A 94 -3.63 -1.82 -9.64
C ASN A 94 -2.38 -2.53 -10.15
N ARG A 95 -1.26 -1.80 -10.26
CA ARG A 95 0.05 -2.36 -10.64
C ARG A 95 1.03 -2.22 -9.51
N LEU A 96 1.60 -3.33 -9.07
CA LEU A 96 2.53 -3.42 -7.95
C LEU A 96 3.96 -3.55 -8.47
N PHE A 97 4.88 -2.84 -7.86
CA PHE A 97 6.29 -2.80 -8.24
C PHE A 97 7.21 -3.00 -7.04
N GLU A 98 8.26 -3.78 -7.25
CA GLU A 98 9.46 -3.81 -6.43
C GLU A 98 10.49 -2.86 -7.06
N VAL A 99 11.01 -1.93 -6.28
CA VAL A 99 11.88 -0.86 -6.75
C VAL A 99 13.16 -0.87 -5.94
N SER A 100 14.29 -1.05 -6.61
CA SER A 100 15.60 -0.92 -5.99
C SER A 100 16.05 0.54 -6.05
N LEU A 101 16.35 1.12 -4.90
CA LEU A 101 16.75 2.53 -4.73
C LEU A 101 18.10 2.61 -4.04
N ASP A 102 18.97 3.49 -4.51
CA ASP A 102 20.23 3.85 -3.84
C ASP A 102 20.07 5.19 -3.12
N GLY A 103 20.28 5.21 -1.81
CA GLY A 103 20.24 6.45 -1.02
C GLY A 103 21.60 7.15 -1.03
N ASP A 104 21.59 8.49 -0.94
CA ASP A 104 22.82 9.29 -0.80
C ASP A 104 23.64 8.90 0.45
N ASN A 105 23.02 8.23 1.43
CA ASN A 105 23.68 7.65 2.60
C ASN A 105 24.47 6.35 2.33
N GLY A 106 24.47 5.86 1.08
CA GLY A 106 25.13 4.62 0.67
C GLY A 106 24.37 3.34 1.03
N GLU A 107 23.12 3.45 1.52
CA GLU A 107 22.25 2.30 1.76
C GLU A 107 21.35 2.05 0.53
N THR A 108 21.23 0.77 0.15
CA THR A 108 20.27 0.35 -0.87
C THR A 108 18.96 -0.10 -0.23
N VAL A 109 17.85 0.38 -0.76
CA VAL A 109 16.48 0.09 -0.31
C VAL A 109 15.76 -0.74 -1.37
N GLN A 110 15.12 -1.83 -0.95
CA GLN A 110 14.07 -2.46 -1.74
C GLN A 110 12.75 -1.89 -1.29
N ALA A 111 12.17 -1.01 -2.11
CA ALA A 111 10.90 -0.36 -1.85
C ALA A 111 9.78 -1.08 -2.61
N ALA A 112 8.57 -0.99 -2.07
CA ALA A 112 7.36 -1.35 -2.80
C ALA A 112 6.67 -0.07 -3.27
N ALA A 113 6.10 -0.09 -4.47
CA ALA A 113 5.29 0.98 -5.01
C ALA A 113 4.05 0.41 -5.69
N ILE A 114 2.94 1.13 -5.61
CA ILE A 114 1.70 0.79 -6.33
C ILE A 114 1.30 1.95 -7.22
N CYS A 115 0.73 1.62 -8.36
CA CYS A 115 0.00 2.54 -9.22
C CYS A 115 -1.46 2.11 -9.30
N HIS A 116 -2.36 3.02 -8.94
CA HIS A 116 -3.79 2.91 -9.15
C HIS A 116 -4.12 3.44 -10.55
N MET A 117 -4.39 2.54 -11.49
CA MET A 117 -4.58 2.91 -12.90
C MET A 117 -5.97 3.52 -13.19
N ASP A 118 -6.96 3.18 -12.37
CA ASP A 118 -8.31 3.74 -12.43
C ASP A 118 -8.67 4.42 -11.10
N THR A 119 -8.68 5.75 -11.15
CA THR A 119 -9.02 6.62 -10.02
C THR A 119 -10.38 7.30 -10.20
N SER A 120 -11.20 6.85 -11.15
CA SER A 120 -12.48 7.51 -11.50
C SER A 120 -13.52 7.50 -10.38
N GLN A 121 -13.41 6.55 -9.45
CA GLN A 121 -14.31 6.41 -8.30
C GLN A 121 -13.75 7.03 -7.01
N TRP A 122 -12.55 7.63 -7.06
CA TRP A 122 -11.96 8.26 -5.90
C TRP A 122 -12.66 9.58 -5.59
N ASP A 123 -12.61 9.98 -4.32
CA ASP A 123 -13.10 11.29 -3.88
C ASP A 123 -12.39 12.40 -4.70
N PRO A 124 -13.11 13.29 -5.40
CA PRO A 124 -12.51 14.41 -6.11
C PRO A 124 -11.63 15.32 -5.24
N GLU A 125 -11.88 15.37 -3.93
CA GLU A 125 -11.07 16.12 -2.96
C GLU A 125 -9.88 15.30 -2.40
N HIS A 126 -9.65 14.08 -2.89
CA HIS A 126 -8.53 13.26 -2.46
C HIS A 126 -7.20 13.98 -2.70
N VAL A 127 -6.33 13.97 -1.69
CA VAL A 127 -5.11 14.80 -1.67
C VAL A 127 -4.19 14.58 -2.87
N SER A 128 -4.20 13.39 -3.47
CA SER A 128 -3.41 13.08 -4.67
C SER A 128 -3.75 13.99 -5.85
N PHE A 129 -5.02 14.34 -6.05
CA PHE A 129 -5.47 15.19 -7.15
C PHE A 129 -4.93 16.60 -7.03
N ARG A 130 -4.87 17.12 -5.80
CA ARG A 130 -4.26 18.43 -5.51
C ARG A 130 -2.74 18.41 -5.69
N VAL A 131 -2.06 17.36 -5.22
CA VAL A 131 -0.59 17.25 -5.30
C VAL A 131 -0.12 17.06 -6.74
N LEU A 132 -0.84 16.27 -7.54
CA LEU A 132 -0.45 15.94 -8.91
C LEU A 132 -1.05 16.89 -9.95
N GLY A 133 -2.06 17.69 -9.59
CA GLY A 133 -2.74 18.58 -10.53
C GLY A 133 -3.55 17.83 -11.59
N VAL A 134 -4.18 16.72 -11.20
CA VAL A 134 -4.98 15.85 -12.08
C VAL A 134 -6.37 15.63 -11.50
N GLU A 135 -7.31 15.17 -12.31
CA GLU A 135 -8.70 14.91 -11.91
C GLU A 135 -8.96 13.39 -11.76
N PRO A 136 -10.03 12.98 -11.03
CA PRO A 136 -10.44 11.59 -10.96
C PRO A 136 -10.58 10.93 -12.34
N GLY A 137 -9.90 9.81 -12.54
CA GLY A 137 -9.95 9.04 -13.79
C GLY A 137 -9.16 9.63 -14.97
N SER A 138 -8.53 10.81 -14.81
CA SER A 138 -7.76 11.42 -15.90
C SER A 138 -6.34 10.84 -16.02
N SER A 139 -5.79 10.31 -14.93
CA SER A 139 -4.44 9.75 -14.88
C SER A 139 -4.32 8.71 -13.76
N PRO A 140 -3.42 7.72 -13.90
CA PRO A 140 -3.00 6.88 -12.79
C PRO A 140 -2.38 7.70 -11.65
N VAL A 141 -2.56 7.21 -10.42
CA VAL A 141 -1.90 7.75 -9.22
C VAL A 141 -0.98 6.68 -8.65
N CYS A 142 0.31 6.98 -8.53
CA CYS A 142 1.30 6.06 -7.97
C CYS A 142 1.88 6.59 -6.66
N HIS A 143 2.20 5.69 -5.74
CA HIS A 143 2.93 6.04 -4.53
C HIS A 143 3.81 4.88 -4.03
N PHE A 144 4.85 5.24 -3.27
CA PHE A 144 5.67 4.29 -2.53
C PHE A 144 5.02 3.91 -1.20
N PHE A 145 5.36 2.73 -0.69
CA PHE A 145 5.01 2.30 0.65
C PHE A 145 6.14 2.67 1.63
N PRO A 146 5.86 3.45 2.67
CA PRO A 146 6.81 3.69 3.74
C PRO A 146 7.16 2.39 4.50
N ALA A 147 8.23 2.42 5.29
CA ALA A 147 8.56 1.33 6.22
C ALA A 147 7.38 1.03 7.16
N GLY A 148 7.23 -0.24 7.55
CA GLY A 148 6.12 -0.72 8.38
C GLY A 148 4.77 -0.92 7.65
N ASN A 149 4.67 -0.56 6.38
CA ASN A 149 3.49 -0.87 5.55
C ASN A 149 3.62 -2.29 4.98
N ILE A 150 2.48 -2.96 4.82
CA ILE A 150 2.40 -4.38 4.46
C ILE A 150 1.52 -4.53 3.23
N ILE A 151 1.94 -5.34 2.26
CA ILE A 151 1.13 -5.69 1.09
C ILE A 151 0.97 -7.19 1.05
N TRP A 152 -0.27 -7.65 1.10
CA TRP A 152 -0.66 -9.04 0.94
C TRP A 152 -0.97 -9.31 -0.53
N VAL A 153 -0.32 -10.33 -1.09
CA VAL A 153 -0.58 -10.82 -2.45
C VAL A 153 -0.74 -12.34 -2.44
N PRO A 154 -1.58 -12.92 -3.31
CA PRO A 154 -1.64 -14.37 -3.46
C PRO A 154 -0.36 -14.88 -4.12
N ILE A 155 0.13 -16.03 -3.68
CA ILE A 155 1.16 -16.79 -4.36
C ILE A 155 0.48 -17.49 -5.53
N MET A 156 0.83 -17.09 -6.74
CA MET A 156 0.36 -17.80 -7.93
C MET A 156 1.18 -19.10 -8.06
N SER A 157 0.51 -20.24 -7.90
CA SER A 157 1.07 -21.54 -8.29
C SER A 157 1.38 -21.50 -9.79
N ALA A 158 2.61 -21.87 -10.16
CA ALA A 158 3.02 -22.06 -11.54
C ALA A 158 2.31 -23.26 -12.18
#